data_AF-X1CDY2-F1
#
_entry.id   AF-X1CDY2-F1
#
_cell.length_a   1.000
_cell.length_b   1.000
_cell.length_c   1.000
_cell.angle_alpha   90.00
_cell.angle_beta   90.00
_cell.angle_gamma   90.00
#
_symmetry.space_group_name_H-M   'P 1'
#
loop_
_entity.id
_entity.type
_entity.pdbx_description
1 polymer ?
#
loop_
_entity_poly.entity_id
_entity_poly.type
_entity_poly.pdbx_seq_one_letter_code
_entity_poly.pdbx_strand_id
1 'polypeptide(L)'
;MKRPLLFSAVLILGAIACNLPGAASTPDPLPTFAAQTVEARLTDSAGETQEPPPTIALTPLPATATELSASPTSTNTPIPTTTEVPCNRAAFVSDVTIPDGTVLAQGEAFTKTWRLRNTGSCTWTSSYALVFDSGDSMGGPASKSLVGSVAPNQTVDISVDLTAPNESGTFKGNWKLRSDSSVVFGVGGNGDVAFYVEIKTPGVGDTIAYDFIANYCSAEWRSAAGVLPCPGSLSNDGFNA
;
A
#
# COMPACT_ATOMS: atom_id res chain seq x y z
N MET A 1 -25.05 -31.20 62.18
CA MET A 1 -24.04 -32.23 61.86
C MET A 1 -22.90 -31.55 61.11
N LYS A 2 -21.68 -31.63 61.67
CA LYS A 2 -20.36 -31.24 61.14
C LYS A 2 -20.10 -29.76 60.75
N ARG A 3 -19.34 -29.14 61.66
CA ARG A 3 -18.59 -27.87 61.65
C ARG A 3 -17.18 -28.07 60.99
N PRO A 4 -16.37 -27.01 60.81
CA PRO A 4 -15.44 -26.82 59.69
C PRO A 4 -13.95 -26.84 60.09
N LEU A 5 -13.09 -26.43 59.13
CA LEU A 5 -11.83 -25.68 59.26
C LEU A 5 -10.49 -26.41 59.55
N LEU A 6 -9.46 -25.89 58.85
CA LEU A 6 -8.07 -25.60 59.24
C LEU A 6 -6.91 -26.57 58.92
N PHE A 7 -6.06 -26.09 57.99
CA PHE A 7 -4.60 -25.86 58.05
C PHE A 7 -3.57 -27.01 58.06
N SER A 8 -2.64 -26.85 57.11
CA SER A 8 -1.19 -27.07 57.15
C SER A 8 -0.61 -28.39 57.67
N ALA A 9 0.03 -29.13 56.76
CA ALA A 9 1.26 -29.86 57.07
C ALA A 9 2.20 -29.83 55.86
N VAL A 10 3.34 -29.19 56.07
CA VAL A 10 4.52 -29.13 55.20
C VAL A 10 5.19 -30.51 55.15
N LEU A 11 5.59 -30.97 53.97
CA LEU A 11 6.67 -31.97 53.85
C LEU A 11 7.56 -31.63 52.64
N ILE A 12 8.77 -31.23 52.96
CA ILE A 12 9.92 -30.94 52.09
C ILE A 12 10.62 -32.26 51.75
N LEU A 13 11.00 -32.48 50.48
CA LEU A 13 12.14 -33.33 50.07
C LEU A 13 12.42 -33.13 48.57
N GLY A 14 13.43 -32.35 48.19
CA GLY A 14 14.71 -32.86 47.64
C GLY A 14 14.75 -32.66 46.11
N ALA A 15 15.85 -32.39 45.41
CA ALA A 15 17.24 -32.11 45.74
C ALA A 15 17.89 -31.50 44.47
N ILE A 16 18.82 -30.57 44.67
CA ILE A 16 20.09 -30.41 43.93
C ILE A 16 19.99 -30.52 42.38
N ALA A 17 19.94 -29.37 41.72
CA ALA A 17 20.42 -29.23 40.34
C ALA A 17 21.53 -28.17 40.31
N CYS A 18 22.61 -28.55 39.63
CA CYS A 18 23.92 -27.95 39.69
C CYS A 18 23.99 -26.50 39.18
N ASN A 19 24.82 -25.75 39.89
CA ASN A 19 25.49 -24.52 39.49
C ASN A 19 26.23 -24.75 38.15
N LEU A 20 25.77 -24.12 37.06
CA LEU A 20 26.51 -24.04 35.79
C LEU A 20 26.88 -22.57 35.56
N PRO A 21 28.16 -22.16 35.63
CA PRO A 21 28.60 -20.87 35.10
C PRO A 21 28.65 -21.00 33.58
N GLY A 22 27.55 -20.66 32.92
CA GLY A 22 27.48 -20.54 31.47
C GLY A 22 28.15 -19.24 31.01
N ALA A 23 29.28 -19.41 30.31
CA ALA A 23 30.01 -18.46 29.47
C ALA A 23 29.61 -16.97 29.56
N ALA A 24 30.51 -16.16 30.11
CA ALA A 24 30.55 -14.73 29.88
C ALA A 24 30.67 -14.45 28.37
N SER A 25 29.60 -13.93 27.77
CA SER A 25 29.69 -13.24 26.49
C SER A 25 30.37 -11.89 26.74
N THR A 26 31.64 -11.80 26.37
CA THR A 26 32.38 -10.56 26.15
C THR A 26 31.54 -9.60 25.29
N PRO A 27 31.17 -8.41 25.79
CA PRO A 27 30.74 -7.33 24.90
C PRO A 27 31.99 -6.84 24.18
N ASP A 28 32.06 -7.02 22.86
CA ASP A 28 32.98 -6.27 22.02
C ASP A 28 32.65 -4.78 22.16
N PRO A 29 33.55 -3.94 22.67
CA PRO A 29 33.44 -2.51 22.45
C PRO A 29 34.07 -2.22 21.08
N LEU A 30 33.23 -1.90 20.10
CA LEU A 30 33.67 -1.09 18.97
C LEU A 30 33.47 0.39 19.36
N PRO A 31 34.53 1.15 19.71
CA PRO A 31 34.47 2.59 19.73
C PRO A 31 35.06 3.12 18.42
N THR A 32 34.21 3.50 17.47
CA THR A 32 34.69 4.38 16.40
C THR A 32 33.71 5.53 16.21
N PHE A 33 34.03 6.56 16.99
CA PHE A 33 33.81 7.98 16.76
C PHE A 33 33.60 8.37 15.30
N ALA A 34 32.51 9.07 15.03
CA ALA A 34 32.56 10.45 14.52
C ALA A 34 31.14 11.04 14.55
N ALA A 35 30.86 11.77 15.63
CA ALA A 35 29.91 12.86 15.57
C ALA A 35 30.47 13.90 14.58
N GLN A 36 29.69 14.29 13.57
CA GLN A 36 29.93 15.54 12.87
C GLN A 36 28.97 16.60 13.41
N THR A 37 29.50 17.27 14.41
CA THR A 37 29.24 18.63 14.89
C THR A 37 29.25 19.60 13.70
N VAL A 38 28.18 20.39 13.53
CA VAL A 38 28.09 21.82 13.92
C VAL A 38 28.28 22.80 12.75
N GLU A 39 27.17 23.49 12.48
CA GLU A 39 26.99 24.93 12.32
C GLU A 39 27.55 25.71 11.11
N ALA A 40 26.60 26.48 10.59
CA ALA A 40 26.71 27.90 10.22
C ALA A 40 27.70 28.30 9.14
N ARG A 41 27.14 28.63 7.97
CA ARG A 41 27.50 29.87 7.27
C ARG A 41 26.25 30.68 6.95
N LEU A 42 25.78 31.41 7.95
CA LEU A 42 25.16 32.72 7.74
C LEU A 42 26.27 33.64 7.22
N THR A 43 26.20 34.02 5.96
CA THR A 43 26.92 35.18 5.41
C THR A 43 26.02 35.71 4.31
N ASP A 44 25.17 36.66 4.65
CA ASP A 44 25.42 38.10 4.46
C ASP A 44 25.35 38.48 2.98
N SER A 45 24.23 39.08 2.59
CA SER A 45 24.16 40.00 1.46
C SER A 45 23.15 41.07 1.83
N ALA A 46 23.67 42.03 2.57
CA ALA A 46 23.17 43.38 2.61
C ALA A 46 23.12 43.99 1.19
N GLY A 47 21.97 44.58 0.87
CA GLY A 47 21.87 45.88 0.22
C GLY A 47 22.45 46.04 -1.17
N GLU A 48 21.60 45.90 -2.19
CA GLU A 48 21.58 46.87 -3.28
C GLU A 48 20.17 47.46 -3.39
N THR A 49 20.08 48.72 -2.95
CA THR A 49 19.02 49.65 -3.33
C THR A 49 19.10 49.84 -4.84
N GLN A 50 18.27 49.11 -5.58
CA GLN A 50 18.06 49.41 -7.00
C GLN A 50 17.09 50.59 -7.11
N GLU A 51 17.68 51.71 -7.49
CA GLU A 51 17.07 52.97 -7.89
C GLU A 51 15.90 52.75 -8.87
N PRO A 52 14.75 53.43 -8.66
CA PRO A 52 13.61 53.31 -9.57
C PRO A 52 13.98 53.87 -10.96
N PRO A 53 13.67 53.17 -12.06
CA PRO A 53 13.90 53.69 -13.40
C PRO A 53 13.06 54.95 -13.65
N PRO A 54 13.57 55.92 -14.43
CA PRO A 54 12.92 57.21 -14.62
C PRO A 54 11.57 57.10 -15.33
N THR A 55 10.58 57.78 -14.75
CA THR A 55 9.29 58.11 -15.34
C THR A 55 9.49 58.86 -16.67
N ILE A 56 9.27 58.19 -17.79
CA ILE A 56 9.07 58.86 -19.07
C ILE A 56 7.59 59.24 -19.16
N ALA A 57 7.31 60.52 -18.93
CA ALA A 57 6.01 61.12 -19.17
C ALA A 57 5.75 61.16 -20.68
N LEU A 58 4.99 60.20 -21.20
CA LEU A 58 4.49 60.23 -22.57
C LEU A 58 3.24 61.10 -22.62
N THR A 59 3.38 62.21 -23.33
CA THR A 59 2.33 63.16 -23.71
C THR A 59 1.21 62.43 -24.47
N PRO A 60 -0.07 62.57 -24.08
CA PRO A 60 -1.16 62.01 -24.88
C PRO A 60 -1.36 62.84 -26.15
N LEU A 61 -1.16 62.18 -27.30
CA LEU A 61 -1.49 62.71 -28.63
C LEU A 61 -3.03 62.66 -28.81
N PRO A 62 -3.66 63.71 -29.36
CA PRO A 62 -5.10 63.68 -29.62
C PRO A 62 -5.45 62.60 -30.65
N ALA A 63 -6.18 61.58 -30.20
CA ALA A 63 -6.74 60.55 -31.07
C ALA A 63 -7.86 61.17 -31.93
N THR A 64 -7.59 61.26 -33.24
CA THR A 64 -8.62 61.52 -34.25
C THR A 64 -9.49 60.27 -34.35
N ALA A 65 -10.74 60.35 -33.91
CA ALA A 65 -11.71 59.28 -34.04
C ALA A 65 -12.04 59.07 -35.52
N THR A 66 -11.61 57.93 -36.08
CA THR A 66 -12.14 57.39 -37.33
C THR A 66 -13.11 56.28 -36.94
N GLU A 67 -14.40 56.57 -36.97
CA GLU A 67 -15.45 55.57 -36.76
C GLU A 67 -15.44 54.55 -37.89
N LEU A 68 -14.85 53.39 -37.62
CA LEU A 68 -15.06 52.19 -38.42
C LEU A 68 -16.37 51.53 -37.98
N SER A 69 -17.37 51.66 -38.84
CA SER A 69 -18.63 50.91 -38.76
C SER A 69 -18.33 49.42 -38.95
N ALA A 70 -18.21 48.69 -37.84
CA ALA A 70 -18.15 47.23 -37.84
C ALA A 70 -19.57 46.67 -37.65
N SER A 71 -20.08 46.02 -38.69
CA SER A 71 -21.30 45.22 -38.64
C SER A 71 -21.09 44.03 -37.69
N PRO A 72 -21.99 43.75 -36.73
CA PRO A 72 -21.84 42.59 -35.85
C PRO A 72 -22.18 41.32 -36.64
N THR A 73 -21.16 40.56 -37.03
CA THR A 73 -21.33 39.19 -37.50
C THR A 73 -21.67 38.32 -36.29
N SER A 74 -22.88 37.76 -36.26
CA SER A 74 -23.32 36.80 -35.26
C SER A 74 -22.57 35.47 -35.43
N THR A 75 -21.45 35.33 -34.73
CA THR A 75 -20.79 34.04 -34.55
C THR A 75 -21.67 33.19 -33.63
N ASN A 76 -22.30 32.15 -34.17
CA ASN A 76 -22.99 31.11 -33.40
C ASN A 76 -21.94 30.27 -32.66
N THR A 77 -21.39 30.80 -31.57
CA THR A 77 -20.61 30.00 -30.62
C THR A 77 -21.59 29.08 -29.89
N PRO A 78 -21.43 27.74 -29.95
CA PRO A 78 -22.26 26.85 -29.16
C PRO A 78 -22.09 27.20 -27.68
N ILE A 79 -23.21 27.48 -27.01
CA ILE A 79 -23.24 27.71 -25.57
C ILE A 79 -22.73 26.42 -24.91
N PRO A 80 -21.70 26.48 -24.05
CA PRO A 80 -21.24 25.29 -23.34
C PRO A 80 -22.39 24.75 -22.48
N THR A 81 -22.88 23.56 -22.80
CA THR A 81 -23.82 22.84 -21.94
C THR A 81 -23.07 22.46 -20.67
N THR A 82 -23.41 23.08 -19.55
CA THR A 82 -22.85 22.72 -18.24
C THR A 82 -23.41 21.36 -17.85
N THR A 83 -22.63 20.30 -18.06
CA THR A 83 -23.00 18.97 -17.54
C THR A 83 -22.91 19.02 -16.02
N GLU A 84 -24.05 18.78 -15.36
CA GLU A 84 -24.12 18.74 -13.90
C GLU A 84 -23.18 17.65 -13.35
N VAL A 85 -22.30 18.03 -12.43
CA VAL A 85 -21.36 17.10 -11.80
C VAL A 85 -22.04 16.44 -10.59
N PRO A 86 -22.18 15.10 -10.57
CA PRO A 86 -22.78 14.40 -9.43
C PRO A 86 -22.06 14.70 -8.11
N CYS A 87 -22.80 14.73 -7.01
CA CYS A 87 -22.28 14.94 -5.66
C CYS A 87 -21.21 13.89 -5.28
N ASN A 88 -21.55 12.62 -5.43
CA ASN A 88 -20.70 11.49 -5.05
C ASN A 88 -20.08 10.85 -6.29
N ARG A 89 -18.80 11.13 -6.55
CA ARG A 89 -18.07 10.50 -7.66
C ARG A 89 -16.58 10.41 -7.37
N ALA A 90 -16.01 9.23 -7.57
CA ALA A 90 -14.58 9.00 -7.42
C ALA A 90 -13.91 8.68 -8.76
N ALA A 91 -12.62 8.97 -8.86
CA ALA A 91 -11.76 8.42 -9.90
C ALA A 91 -10.63 7.64 -9.24
N PHE A 92 -10.35 6.46 -9.78
CA PHE A 92 -9.16 5.71 -9.42
C PHE A 92 -7.92 6.41 -10.00
N VAL A 93 -6.88 6.60 -9.18
CA VAL A 93 -5.62 7.19 -9.62
C VAL A 93 -4.56 6.10 -9.75
N SER A 94 -4.30 5.35 -8.68
CA SER A 94 -3.30 4.27 -8.68
C SER A 94 -3.41 3.37 -7.47
N ASP A 95 -2.84 2.18 -7.57
CA ASP A 95 -2.41 1.40 -6.41
C ASP A 95 -1.15 2.01 -5.83
N VAL A 96 -1.13 2.25 -4.52
CA VAL A 96 0.02 2.86 -3.83
C VAL A 96 0.97 1.80 -3.28
N THR A 97 0.45 0.69 -2.74
CA THR A 97 1.26 -0.33 -2.08
C THR A 97 1.32 -1.66 -2.84
N ILE A 98 0.18 -2.28 -3.12
CA ILE A 98 0.09 -3.61 -3.73
C ILE A 98 -0.47 -3.45 -5.15
N PRO A 99 0.36 -3.46 -6.20
CA PRO A 99 -0.12 -3.53 -7.58
C PRO A 99 -0.95 -4.79 -7.84
N ASP A 100 -1.79 -4.75 -8.86
CA ASP A 100 -2.60 -5.90 -9.25
C ASP A 100 -1.74 -7.10 -9.67
N GLY A 101 -2.12 -8.28 -9.20
CA GLY A 101 -1.44 -9.54 -9.50
C GLY A 101 -0.17 -9.78 -8.69
N THR A 102 0.09 -8.97 -7.66
CA THR A 102 1.23 -9.16 -6.73
C THR A 102 1.16 -10.55 -6.10
N VAL A 103 2.29 -11.24 -6.07
CA VAL A 103 2.43 -12.56 -5.45
C VAL A 103 2.76 -12.38 -3.97
N LEU A 104 1.91 -12.89 -3.09
CA LEU A 104 2.09 -12.89 -1.64
C LEU A 104 2.12 -14.33 -1.12
N ALA A 105 2.80 -14.55 0.00
CA ALA A 105 2.77 -15.85 0.66
C ALA A 105 1.36 -16.15 1.20
N GLN A 106 1.02 -17.44 1.26
CA GLN A 106 -0.23 -17.89 1.88
C GLN A 106 -0.27 -17.45 3.35
N GLY A 107 -1.37 -16.84 3.78
CA GLY A 107 -1.53 -16.32 5.15
C GLY A 107 -0.78 -15.01 5.44
N GLU A 108 -0.10 -14.41 4.45
CA GLU A 108 0.65 -13.16 4.64
C GLU A 108 -0.29 -11.98 4.90
N ALA A 109 -0.02 -11.22 5.97
CA ALA A 109 -0.72 -9.98 6.25
C ALA A 109 -0.12 -8.83 5.43
N PHE A 110 -0.98 -8.00 4.84
CA PHE A 110 -0.56 -6.89 4.00
C PHE A 110 -1.53 -5.71 4.09
N THR A 111 -1.04 -4.50 3.80
CA THR A 111 -1.87 -3.29 3.75
C THR A 111 -2.03 -2.85 2.29
N LYS A 112 -3.25 -2.92 1.77
CA LYS A 112 -3.60 -2.35 0.46
C LYS A 112 -3.95 -0.89 0.62
N THR A 113 -3.29 -0.03 -0.15
CA THR A 113 -3.58 1.40 -0.23
C THR A 113 -3.90 1.78 -1.66
N TRP A 114 -5.05 2.41 -1.87
CA TRP A 114 -5.44 3.01 -3.15
C TRP A 114 -5.37 4.53 -3.06
N ARG A 115 -4.92 5.17 -4.13
CA ARG A 115 -5.08 6.60 -4.32
C ARG A 115 -6.32 6.86 -5.15
N LEU A 116 -7.26 7.60 -4.58
CA LEU A 116 -8.49 8.03 -5.23
C LEU A 116 -8.53 9.55 -5.35
N ARG A 117 -9.26 10.04 -6.36
CA ARG A 117 -9.57 11.47 -6.53
C ARG A 117 -11.06 11.70 -6.37
N ASN A 118 -11.43 12.72 -5.59
CA ASN A 118 -12.80 13.21 -5.57
C ASN A 118 -13.08 13.97 -6.86
N THR A 119 -13.95 13.42 -7.70
CA THR A 119 -14.38 14.03 -8.97
C THR A 119 -15.86 14.43 -8.94
N GLY A 120 -16.47 14.37 -7.75
CA GLY A 120 -17.82 14.85 -7.50
C GLY A 120 -17.82 16.31 -7.03
N SER A 121 -19.02 16.83 -6.78
CA SER A 121 -19.23 18.19 -6.27
C SER A 121 -19.26 18.29 -4.74
N CYS A 122 -19.40 17.16 -4.02
CA CYS A 122 -19.46 17.12 -2.56
C CYS A 122 -18.11 16.77 -1.93
N THR A 123 -17.77 17.46 -0.84
CA THR A 123 -16.60 17.12 -0.01
C THR A 123 -16.84 15.83 0.76
N TRP A 124 -15.94 14.86 0.66
CA TRP A 124 -15.96 13.67 1.49
C TRP A 124 -15.43 14.01 2.88
N THR A 125 -16.05 13.49 3.92
CA THR A 125 -15.63 13.69 5.32
C THR A 125 -15.56 12.35 6.04
N SER A 126 -15.32 12.34 7.35
CA SER A 126 -15.30 11.12 8.16
C SER A 126 -16.65 10.39 8.27
N SER A 127 -17.75 11.01 7.81
CA SER A 127 -19.04 10.33 7.67
C SER A 127 -19.12 9.42 6.44
N TYR A 128 -18.19 9.56 5.50
CA TYR A 128 -18.04 8.67 4.36
C TYR A 128 -17.26 7.42 4.80
N ALA A 129 -17.48 6.30 4.11
CA ALA A 129 -16.80 5.04 4.40
C ALA A 129 -16.32 4.33 3.14
N LEU A 130 -15.17 3.66 3.24
CA LEU A 130 -14.81 2.53 2.39
C LEU A 130 -15.73 1.36 2.75
N VAL A 131 -16.29 0.67 1.76
CA VAL A 131 -17.16 -0.50 1.97
C VAL A 131 -16.73 -1.65 1.06
N PHE A 132 -16.75 -2.85 1.61
CA PHE A 132 -16.56 -4.08 0.84
C PHE A 132 -17.81 -4.32 0.00
N ASP A 133 -17.63 -4.55 -1.30
CA ASP A 133 -18.72 -4.74 -2.27
C ASP A 133 -18.90 -6.23 -2.60
N SER A 134 -17.83 -6.93 -3.01
CA SER A 134 -17.91 -8.32 -3.48
C SER A 134 -16.54 -8.98 -3.64
N GLY A 135 -16.52 -10.31 -3.82
CA GLY A 135 -15.30 -11.09 -4.06
C GLY A 135 -14.70 -11.66 -2.77
N ASP A 136 -13.37 -11.69 -2.69
CA ASP A 136 -12.62 -12.19 -1.55
C ASP A 136 -12.34 -11.04 -0.57
N SER A 137 -12.94 -11.09 0.63
CA SER A 137 -12.75 -10.05 1.64
C SER A 137 -11.34 -10.05 2.23
N MET A 138 -10.62 -11.18 2.16
CA MET A 138 -9.25 -11.34 2.68
C MET A 138 -9.12 -10.86 4.13
N GLY A 139 -10.13 -11.12 4.96
CA GLY A 139 -10.18 -10.68 6.36
C GLY A 139 -10.45 -9.17 6.57
N GLY A 140 -10.69 -8.42 5.49
CA GLY A 140 -10.99 -7.00 5.54
C GLY A 140 -12.34 -6.68 6.19
N PRO A 141 -12.50 -5.47 6.75
CA PRO A 141 -13.73 -5.04 7.38
C PRO A 141 -14.85 -4.84 6.34
N ALA A 142 -16.10 -5.05 6.74
CA ALA A 142 -17.25 -4.73 5.89
C ALA A 142 -17.33 -3.22 5.55
N SER A 143 -16.87 -2.36 6.46
CA SER A 143 -16.74 -0.93 6.22
C SER A 143 -15.68 -0.28 7.10
N LYS A 144 -15.05 0.79 6.61
CA LYS A 144 -14.08 1.62 7.35
C LYS A 144 -14.31 3.09 7.03
N SER A 145 -14.58 3.92 8.05
CA SER A 145 -14.73 5.37 7.87
C SER A 145 -13.47 6.01 7.29
N LEU A 146 -13.64 7.02 6.45
CA LEU A 146 -12.52 7.83 5.97
C LEU A 146 -11.96 8.69 7.10
N VAL A 147 -10.70 9.08 6.94
CA VAL A 147 -10.00 9.99 7.85
C VAL A 147 -9.83 11.34 7.17
N GLY A 148 -10.21 12.42 7.86
CA GLY A 148 -10.08 13.78 7.35
C GLY A 148 -11.20 14.18 6.37
N SER A 149 -10.90 15.13 5.51
CA SER A 149 -11.81 15.62 4.47
C SER A 149 -11.13 15.69 3.11
N VAL A 150 -11.89 15.43 2.05
CA VAL A 150 -11.40 15.37 0.66
C VAL A 150 -12.32 16.25 -0.19
N ALA A 151 -11.89 17.48 -0.43
CA ALA A 151 -12.63 18.43 -1.26
C ALA A 151 -12.69 17.97 -2.73
N PRO A 152 -13.65 18.48 -3.52
CA PRO A 152 -13.67 18.27 -4.97
C PRO A 152 -12.30 18.51 -5.60
N ASN A 153 -11.94 17.66 -6.56
CA ASN A 153 -10.66 17.60 -7.26
C ASN A 153 -9.42 17.19 -6.44
N GLN A 154 -9.54 16.99 -5.12
CA GLN A 154 -8.43 16.51 -4.28
C GLN A 154 -8.27 15.00 -4.34
N THR A 155 -7.08 14.52 -3.98
CA THR A 155 -6.74 13.10 -3.87
C THR A 155 -6.62 12.65 -2.42
N VAL A 156 -6.90 11.38 -2.17
CA VAL A 156 -6.78 10.73 -0.86
C VAL A 156 -6.23 9.32 -1.02
N ASP A 157 -5.40 8.91 -0.06
CA ASP A 157 -4.92 7.55 0.06
C ASP A 157 -5.78 6.82 1.10
N ILE A 158 -6.41 5.73 0.69
CA ILE A 158 -7.29 4.93 1.54
C ILE A 158 -6.67 3.55 1.69
N SER A 159 -6.40 3.17 2.94
CA SER A 159 -5.74 1.90 3.29
C SER A 159 -6.67 0.93 4.00
N VAL A 160 -6.50 -0.37 3.73
CA VAL A 160 -7.13 -1.48 4.43
C VAL A 160 -6.11 -2.59 4.70
N ASP A 161 -6.15 -3.14 5.90
CA ASP A 161 -5.32 -4.27 6.31
C ASP A 161 -6.04 -5.58 5.98
N LEU A 162 -5.34 -6.47 5.30
CA LEU A 162 -5.85 -7.71 4.73
C LEU A 162 -4.88 -8.87 5.01
N THR A 163 -5.37 -10.09 4.84
CA THR A 163 -4.58 -11.32 4.94
C THR A 163 -4.81 -12.16 3.70
N ALA A 164 -3.72 -12.53 3.02
CA ALA A 164 -3.75 -13.42 1.88
C ALA A 164 -4.32 -14.79 2.30
N PRO A 165 -5.24 -15.40 1.53
CA PRO A 165 -5.79 -16.70 1.89
C PRO A 165 -4.72 -17.81 2.04
N ASN A 166 -5.02 -18.82 2.85
CA ASN A 166 -4.14 -19.98 3.07
C ASN A 166 -4.24 -21.04 1.94
N GLU A 167 -4.70 -20.62 0.76
CA GLU A 167 -4.89 -21.47 -0.41
C GLU A 167 -4.16 -20.81 -1.57
N SER A 168 -3.66 -21.61 -2.51
CA SER A 168 -3.05 -21.10 -3.75
C SER A 168 -4.13 -20.66 -4.73
N GLY A 169 -3.94 -19.52 -5.37
CA GLY A 169 -4.89 -19.01 -6.36
C GLY A 169 -4.71 -17.53 -6.67
N THR A 170 -5.65 -16.98 -7.43
CA THR A 170 -5.81 -15.54 -7.61
C THR A 170 -7.03 -15.10 -6.83
N PHE A 171 -6.87 -14.10 -5.97
CA PHE A 171 -7.90 -13.60 -5.08
C PHE A 171 -8.17 -12.13 -5.36
N LYS A 172 -9.45 -11.75 -5.40
CA LYS A 172 -9.86 -10.40 -5.77
C LYS A 172 -10.94 -9.86 -4.84
N GLY A 173 -10.63 -8.78 -4.14
CA GLY A 173 -11.58 -8.05 -3.29
C GLY A 173 -12.00 -6.74 -3.93
N ASN A 174 -13.30 -6.55 -4.12
CA ASN A 174 -13.88 -5.35 -4.73
C ASN A 174 -14.44 -4.40 -3.65
N TRP A 175 -14.18 -3.11 -3.81
CA TRP A 175 -14.47 -2.07 -2.84
C TRP A 175 -15.12 -0.86 -3.50
N LYS A 176 -15.97 -0.18 -2.73
CA LYS A 176 -16.63 1.07 -3.10
C LYS A 176 -16.58 2.07 -1.95
N LEU A 177 -17.02 3.29 -2.21
CA LEU A 177 -17.27 4.30 -1.19
C LEU A 177 -18.76 4.38 -0.86
N ARG A 178 -19.07 4.83 0.35
CA ARG A 178 -20.43 5.11 0.81
C ARG A 178 -20.48 6.51 1.40
N SER A 179 -21.47 7.30 0.98
CA SER A 179 -21.71 8.65 1.52
C SER A 179 -22.32 8.62 2.93
N ASP A 180 -22.44 9.81 3.53
CA ASP A 180 -23.17 10.07 4.77
C ASP A 180 -24.67 9.66 4.73
N SER A 181 -25.26 9.79 3.55
CA SER A 181 -26.63 9.42 3.18
C SER A 181 -26.75 7.93 2.82
N SER A 182 -25.72 7.13 3.06
CA SER A 182 -25.65 5.69 2.75
C SER A 182 -25.73 5.34 1.26
N VAL A 183 -25.51 6.30 0.36
CA VAL A 183 -25.42 6.05 -1.08
C VAL A 183 -24.06 5.44 -1.39
N VAL A 184 -24.05 4.25 -1.99
CA VAL A 184 -22.82 3.58 -2.43
C VAL A 184 -22.45 4.06 -3.83
N PHE A 185 -21.19 4.42 -4.02
CA PHE A 185 -20.63 4.88 -5.28
C PHE A 185 -19.19 4.38 -5.43
N GLY A 186 -18.75 4.24 -6.65
CA GLY A 186 -17.42 3.80 -7.01
C GLY A 186 -16.74 4.77 -7.98
N VAL A 187 -15.93 4.18 -8.84
CA VAL A 187 -15.14 4.86 -9.86
C VAL A 187 -15.77 4.68 -11.26
N GLY A 188 -15.07 5.18 -12.28
CA GLY A 188 -15.49 5.07 -13.67
C GLY A 188 -16.46 6.16 -14.12
N GLY A 189 -16.81 6.15 -15.40
CA GLY A 189 -17.58 7.21 -16.05
C GLY A 189 -18.98 7.46 -15.49
N ASN A 190 -19.58 6.47 -14.84
CA ASN A 190 -20.88 6.58 -14.15
C ASN A 190 -20.74 6.67 -12.62
N GLY A 191 -19.57 6.34 -12.07
CA GLY A 191 -19.36 6.28 -10.61
C GLY A 191 -19.94 5.03 -9.96
N ASP A 192 -20.09 3.93 -10.69
CA ASP A 192 -20.68 2.67 -10.17
C ASP A 192 -19.69 1.49 -10.14
N VAL A 193 -18.49 1.67 -10.68
CA VAL A 193 -17.49 0.60 -10.82
C VAL A 193 -16.71 0.45 -9.52
N ALA A 194 -16.54 -0.76 -9.02
CA ALA A 194 -15.68 -1.01 -7.87
C ALA A 194 -14.20 -0.83 -8.24
N PHE A 195 -13.40 -0.29 -7.33
CA PHE A 195 -11.95 -0.45 -7.36
C PHE A 195 -11.59 -1.69 -6.54
N TYR A 196 -10.44 -2.30 -6.78
CA TYR A 196 -10.18 -3.63 -6.25
C TYR A 196 -8.74 -3.84 -5.83
N VAL A 197 -8.54 -4.91 -5.08
CA VAL A 197 -7.23 -5.52 -4.84
C VAL A 197 -7.24 -6.90 -5.49
N GLU A 198 -6.18 -7.21 -6.22
CA GLU A 198 -5.97 -8.55 -6.79
C GLU A 198 -4.57 -9.03 -6.41
N ILE A 199 -4.50 -10.19 -5.77
CA ILE A 199 -3.25 -10.84 -5.37
C ILE A 199 -3.22 -12.28 -5.87
N LYS A 200 -2.02 -12.86 -5.89
CA LYS A 200 -1.80 -14.27 -6.16
C LYS A 200 -1.07 -14.90 -4.99
N THR A 201 -1.47 -16.10 -4.61
CA THR A 201 -0.74 -16.92 -3.65
C THR A 201 -0.20 -18.15 -4.39
N PRO A 202 1.10 -18.42 -4.30
CA PRO A 202 1.71 -19.51 -5.06
C PRO A 202 1.27 -20.87 -4.52
N GLY A 203 1.07 -21.83 -5.41
CA GLY A 203 0.91 -23.25 -5.07
C GLY A 203 2.23 -23.93 -4.73
N VAL A 204 2.14 -25.13 -4.14
CA VAL A 204 3.28 -26.06 -4.03
C VAL A 204 3.67 -26.48 -5.45
N GLY A 205 4.60 -25.74 -6.05
CA GLY A 205 4.93 -25.87 -7.48
C GLY A 205 5.32 -24.54 -8.13
N ASP A 206 4.61 -23.46 -7.80
CA ASP A 206 4.78 -22.16 -8.46
C ASP A 206 6.03 -21.40 -7.99
N THR A 207 6.49 -21.69 -6.77
CA THR A 207 7.73 -21.13 -6.19
C THR A 207 8.95 -22.02 -6.38
N ILE A 208 8.82 -23.11 -7.15
CA ILE A 208 9.94 -24.02 -7.37
C ILE A 208 10.93 -23.37 -8.34
N ALA A 209 11.98 -22.75 -7.79
CA ALA A 209 13.12 -22.30 -8.57
C ALA A 209 13.90 -23.48 -9.20
N TYR A 210 13.79 -24.68 -8.60
CA TYR A 210 14.36 -25.92 -9.13
C TYR A 210 13.64 -27.15 -8.58
N ASP A 211 13.06 -27.97 -9.46
CA ASP A 211 12.35 -29.18 -9.08
C ASP A 211 13.36 -30.33 -8.92
N PHE A 212 13.80 -30.57 -7.68
CA PHE A 212 14.71 -31.67 -7.38
C PHE A 212 14.15 -33.05 -7.74
N ILE A 213 12.83 -33.25 -7.73
CA ILE A 213 12.20 -34.53 -8.06
C ILE A 213 12.18 -34.74 -9.58
N ALA A 214 11.93 -33.70 -10.37
CA ALA A 214 12.02 -33.80 -11.83
C ALA A 214 13.48 -33.88 -12.31
N ASN A 215 14.41 -33.25 -11.59
CA ASN A 215 15.80 -33.10 -12.01
C ASN A 215 16.79 -34.02 -11.28
N TYR A 216 16.35 -34.97 -10.46
CA TYR A 216 17.25 -35.85 -9.70
C TYR A 216 18.27 -36.59 -10.59
N CYS A 217 17.94 -36.94 -11.84
CA CYS A 217 18.90 -37.56 -12.78
C CYS A 217 19.87 -36.59 -13.47
N SER A 218 19.72 -35.28 -13.27
CA SER A 218 20.72 -34.30 -13.68
C SER A 218 21.86 -34.13 -12.68
N ALA A 219 21.71 -34.69 -11.47
CA ALA A 219 22.77 -34.76 -10.47
C ALA A 219 23.62 -36.04 -10.64
N GLU A 220 24.88 -35.97 -10.21
CA GLU A 220 25.74 -37.15 -10.11
C GLU A 220 25.59 -37.80 -8.73
N TRP A 221 25.11 -39.04 -8.71
CA TRP A 221 24.93 -39.82 -7.49
C TRP A 221 26.17 -40.66 -7.20
N ARG A 222 26.62 -40.71 -5.95
CA ARG A 222 27.80 -41.50 -5.55
C ARG A 222 27.56 -42.29 -4.27
N SER A 223 28.16 -43.47 -4.20
CA SER A 223 28.33 -44.28 -2.98
C SER A 223 29.80 -44.60 -2.76
N ALA A 224 30.11 -45.33 -1.69
CA ALA A 224 31.45 -45.89 -1.46
C ALA A 224 31.90 -46.84 -2.59
N ALA A 225 30.97 -47.35 -3.41
CA ALA A 225 31.26 -48.21 -4.55
C ALA A 225 31.45 -47.46 -5.89
N GLY A 226 31.24 -46.13 -5.93
CA GLY A 226 31.41 -45.31 -7.13
C GLY A 226 30.16 -44.52 -7.53
N VAL A 227 30.13 -44.05 -8.79
CA VAL A 227 29.01 -43.29 -9.37
C VAL A 227 27.83 -44.22 -9.65
N LEU A 228 26.64 -43.81 -9.25
CA LEU A 228 25.40 -44.57 -9.39
C LEU A 228 24.58 -44.10 -10.61
N PRO A 229 23.92 -45.01 -11.34
CA PRO A 229 23.02 -44.67 -12.43
C PRO A 229 21.70 -44.08 -11.93
N CYS A 230 21.07 -43.22 -12.73
CA CYS A 230 19.75 -42.64 -12.46
C CYS A 230 18.83 -42.75 -13.68
N PRO A 231 17.57 -43.22 -13.51
CA PRO A 231 17.01 -43.82 -12.30
C PRO A 231 17.74 -45.13 -11.92
N GLY A 232 17.67 -45.52 -10.65
CA GLY A 232 18.34 -46.73 -10.17
C GLY A 232 17.86 -47.98 -10.90
N SER A 233 18.75 -48.94 -11.14
CA SER A 233 18.34 -50.29 -11.53
C SER A 233 17.74 -51.00 -10.31
N LEU A 234 16.71 -51.84 -10.50
CA LEU A 234 16.01 -52.61 -9.44
C LEU A 234 16.90 -53.60 -8.64
N SER A 235 18.21 -53.61 -8.89
CA SER A 235 19.23 -54.21 -8.03
C SER A 235 19.62 -53.16 -7.00
N ASN A 236 19.28 -53.40 -5.73
CA ASN A 236 19.86 -53.01 -4.42
C ASN A 236 20.79 -51.76 -4.27
N ASP A 237 20.89 -50.91 -5.27
CA ASP A 237 22.00 -49.99 -5.54
C ASP A 237 21.45 -48.58 -5.87
N GLY A 238 20.13 -48.37 -5.77
CA GLY A 238 19.47 -47.15 -6.21
C GLY A 238 18.31 -46.69 -5.32
N PHE A 239 18.18 -45.37 -5.20
CA PHE A 239 17.03 -44.69 -4.60
C PHE A 239 15.83 -44.85 -5.55
N ASN A 240 14.81 -45.62 -5.14
CA ASN A 240 13.50 -45.58 -5.80
C ASN A 240 12.74 -44.35 -5.32
N ALA A 241 12.24 -43.56 -6.26
CA ALA A 241 11.28 -42.48 -5.99
C ALA A 241 9.90 -43.05 -5.68
#